data_AF-A0A955HVG7-F1
#
_entry.id   AF-A0A955HVG7-F1
#
_cell.length_a   1.000
_cell.length_b   1.000
_cell.length_c   1.000
_cell.angle_alpha   90.00
_cell.angle_beta   90.00
_cell.angle_gamma   90.00
#
_symmetry.space_group_name_H-M   'P 1'
#
loop_
_entity.id
_entity.type
_entity.pdbx_description
1 polymer ?
#
loop_
_entity_poly.entity_id
_entity_poly.type
_entity_poly.pdbx_seq_one_letter_code
_entity_poly.pdbx_strand_id
1 'polypeptide(L)'
;MASETTIVSWLASLLLVLQRFVRLIIAPYKTARTIVQERDITQSIIILALVLVYIIWAHHIRPYATSPYIIFLLTVFQLGVKSSYFYVFFRFASQEKVSYKAFFVGYTYTLLPTLMWFMLNSLLFVLIPPPRRFSLPGTWFSIVYIAIGTALFFWKVIMEYLITRFSSKARLSRVVYSWILFVMLFLPYMYVLYQLKIIRLPII
;
A
#
# COMPACT_ATOMS: atom_id res chain seq x y z
N MET A 1 6.26 -31.10 -17.47
CA MET A 1 6.03 -30.06 -18.51
C MET A 1 5.08 -28.95 -18.08
N ALA A 2 3.88 -29.21 -17.50
CA ALA A 2 3.00 -28.11 -17.02
C ALA A 2 3.45 -27.45 -15.70
N SER A 3 4.19 -28.17 -14.85
CA SER A 3 4.71 -27.65 -13.58
C SER A 3 5.89 -26.69 -13.77
N GLU A 4 6.80 -26.98 -14.70
CA GLU A 4 8.01 -26.20 -14.95
C GLU A 4 7.68 -24.80 -15.51
N THR A 5 6.71 -24.70 -16.43
CA THR A 5 6.25 -23.41 -16.97
C THR A 5 5.59 -22.55 -15.90
N THR A 6 4.93 -23.17 -14.93
CA THR A 6 4.29 -22.47 -13.82
C THR A 6 5.32 -21.89 -12.86
N ILE A 7 6.34 -22.67 -12.48
CA ILE A 7 7.43 -22.23 -11.58
C ILE A 7 8.20 -21.06 -12.21
N VAL A 8 8.53 -21.17 -13.50
CA VAL A 8 9.24 -20.09 -14.23
C VAL A 8 8.40 -18.81 -14.27
N SER A 9 7.08 -18.91 -14.45
CA SER A 9 6.16 -17.76 -14.43
C SER A 9 6.12 -17.05 -13.08
N TRP A 10 6.08 -17.82 -11.97
CA TRP A 10 6.11 -17.24 -10.62
C TRP A 10 7.44 -16.55 -10.31
N LEU A 11 8.58 -17.16 -10.68
CA LEU A 11 9.90 -16.56 -10.50
C LEU A 11 10.06 -15.28 -11.32
N ALA A 12 9.61 -15.29 -12.57
CA ALA A 12 9.61 -14.09 -13.42
C ALA A 12 8.77 -12.96 -12.79
N SER A 13 7.59 -13.30 -12.28
CA SER A 13 6.69 -12.34 -11.62
C SER A 13 7.31 -11.76 -10.34
N LEU A 14 8.02 -12.57 -9.56
CA LEU A 14 8.75 -12.13 -8.37
C LEU A 14 9.87 -11.14 -8.74
N LEU A 15 10.68 -11.48 -9.74
CA LEU A 15 11.73 -10.60 -10.26
C LEU A 15 11.16 -9.29 -10.79
N LEU A 16 10.01 -9.33 -11.48
CA LEU A 16 9.31 -8.14 -11.95
C LEU A 16 8.81 -7.28 -10.78
N VAL A 17 8.25 -7.87 -9.72
CA VAL A 17 7.84 -7.13 -8.51
C VAL A 17 9.05 -6.42 -7.88
N LEU A 18 10.18 -7.11 -7.71
CA LEU A 18 11.41 -6.53 -7.16
C LEU A 18 11.96 -5.40 -8.03
N GLN A 19 12.04 -5.61 -9.34
CA GLN A 19 12.50 -4.59 -10.28
C GLN A 19 11.57 -3.35 -10.26
N ARG A 20 10.26 -3.57 -10.24
CA ARG A 20 9.25 -2.50 -10.17
C ARG A 20 9.34 -1.74 -8.87
N PHE A 21 9.55 -2.41 -7.76
CA PHE A 21 9.74 -1.78 -6.47
C PHE A 21 10.89 -0.76 -6.49
N VAL A 22 12.06 -1.15 -7.01
CA VAL A 22 13.19 -0.22 -7.17
C VAL A 22 12.85 0.92 -8.14
N ARG A 23 12.20 0.60 -9.27
CA ARG A 23 11.80 1.61 -10.26
C ARG A 23 10.69 2.54 -9.78
N LEU A 24 9.89 2.15 -8.80
CA LEU A 24 8.89 3.02 -8.16
C LEU A 24 9.53 4.09 -7.29
N ILE A 25 10.75 3.84 -6.79
CA ILE A 25 11.55 4.82 -6.06
C ILE A 25 12.20 5.79 -7.05
N ILE A 26 12.86 5.26 -8.09
CA ILE A 26 13.67 6.07 -9.02
C ILE A 26 12.79 6.83 -10.04
N ALA A 27 11.77 6.16 -10.59
CA ALA A 27 10.95 6.67 -11.68
C ALA A 27 9.45 6.34 -11.46
N PRO A 28 8.83 6.89 -10.39
CA PRO A 28 7.45 6.55 -9.98
C PRO A 28 6.44 6.76 -11.11
N TYR A 29 6.56 7.85 -11.87
CA TYR A 29 5.63 8.18 -12.96
C TYR A 29 5.61 7.13 -14.07
N LYS A 30 6.78 6.79 -14.62
CA LYS A 30 6.90 5.82 -15.73
C LYS A 30 6.45 4.44 -15.27
N THR A 31 6.88 4.05 -14.08
CA THR A 31 6.62 2.71 -13.54
C THR A 31 5.16 2.51 -13.16
N ALA A 32 4.51 3.49 -12.52
CA ALA A 32 3.08 3.42 -12.21
C ALA A 32 2.23 3.31 -13.48
N ARG A 33 2.59 4.03 -14.55
CA ARG A 33 1.93 3.90 -15.85
C ARG A 33 2.05 2.48 -16.42
N THR A 34 3.23 1.88 -16.37
CA THR A 34 3.45 0.51 -16.84
C THR A 34 2.69 -0.52 -16.00
N ILE A 35 2.67 -0.37 -14.67
CA ILE A 35 1.92 -1.26 -13.76
C ILE A 35 0.43 -1.30 -14.10
N VAL A 36 -0.18 -0.12 -14.29
CA VAL A 36 -1.61 0.00 -14.58
C VAL A 36 -2.00 -0.59 -15.94
N GLN A 37 -1.08 -0.54 -16.91
CA GLN A 37 -1.30 -1.11 -18.25
C GLN A 37 -1.15 -2.63 -18.28
N GLU A 38 -0.35 -3.19 -17.37
CA GLU A 38 -0.19 -4.62 -17.26
C GLU A 38 -1.42 -5.30 -16.68
N ARG A 39 -1.64 -6.54 -17.13
CA ARG A 39 -2.79 -7.36 -16.74
C ARG A 39 -2.38 -8.53 -15.85
N ASP A 40 -1.20 -8.48 -15.24
CA ASP A 40 -0.71 -9.60 -14.46
C ASP A 40 -1.20 -9.51 -13.00
N ILE A 41 -2.09 -10.43 -12.61
CA ILE A 41 -2.62 -10.51 -11.24
C ILE A 41 -1.63 -11.21 -10.31
N THR A 42 -0.73 -12.04 -10.85
CA THR A 42 0.21 -12.83 -10.03
C THR A 42 1.09 -11.91 -9.18
N GLN A 43 1.50 -10.77 -9.72
CA GLN A 43 2.24 -9.73 -9.01
C GLN A 43 1.48 -9.19 -7.80
N SER A 44 0.16 -9.02 -7.91
CA SER A 44 -0.68 -8.58 -6.78
C SER A 44 -0.73 -9.66 -5.69
N ILE A 45 -0.81 -10.93 -6.07
CA ILE A 45 -0.77 -12.07 -5.14
C ILE A 45 0.57 -12.11 -4.39
N ILE A 46 1.68 -11.91 -5.08
CA ILE A 46 3.02 -11.85 -4.47
C ILE A 46 3.10 -10.71 -3.43
N ILE A 47 2.63 -9.52 -3.78
CA ILE A 47 2.64 -8.37 -2.85
C ILE A 47 1.75 -8.65 -1.63
N LEU A 48 0.55 -9.21 -1.83
CA LEU A 48 -0.34 -9.58 -0.73
C LEU A 48 0.27 -10.68 0.15
N ALA A 49 0.99 -11.65 -0.42
CA ALA A 49 1.73 -12.64 0.36
C ALA A 49 2.83 -12.00 1.22
N LEU A 50 3.58 -11.02 0.68
CA LEU A 50 4.57 -10.25 1.45
C LEU A 50 3.91 -9.48 2.60
N VAL A 51 2.73 -8.90 2.37
CA VAL A 51 1.93 -8.23 3.41
C VAL A 51 1.51 -9.21 4.51
N LEU A 52 1.06 -10.42 4.15
CA LEU A 52 0.70 -11.45 5.12
C LEU A 52 1.91 -11.86 5.98
N VAL A 53 3.05 -12.13 5.34
CA VAL A 53 4.31 -12.46 6.03
C VAL A 53 4.70 -11.34 7.00
N TYR A 54 4.59 -10.09 6.57
CA TYR A 54 4.82 -8.93 7.43
C TYR A 54 3.88 -8.91 8.64
N ILE A 55 2.57 -9.11 8.45
CA ILE A 55 1.59 -9.06 9.54
C ILE A 55 1.87 -10.18 10.55
N ILE A 56 2.22 -11.39 10.09
CA ILE A 56 2.62 -12.50 10.97
C ILE A 56 3.87 -12.12 11.78
N TRP A 57 4.89 -11.58 11.12
CA TRP A 57 6.12 -11.12 11.76
C TRP A 57 5.85 -10.03 12.81
N ALA A 58 5.06 -9.02 12.45
CA ALA A 58 4.69 -7.93 13.34
C ALA A 58 3.90 -8.42 14.57
N HIS A 59 3.02 -9.40 14.39
CA HIS A 59 2.27 -10.02 15.48
C HIS A 59 3.18 -10.81 16.42
N HIS A 60 4.25 -11.43 15.90
CA HIS A 60 5.23 -12.14 16.73
C HIS A 60 6.05 -11.18 17.60
N ILE A 61 6.47 -10.03 17.07
CA ILE A 61 7.23 -9.01 17.83
C ILE A 61 6.34 -8.29 18.84
N ARG A 62 5.09 -8.00 18.45
CA ARG A 62 4.12 -7.29 19.31
C ARG A 62 2.80 -8.05 19.28
N PRO A 63 2.52 -8.90 20.28
CA PRO A 63 1.28 -9.66 20.31
C PRO A 63 0.09 -8.70 20.39
N TYR A 64 -0.77 -8.78 19.38
CA TYR A 64 -2.02 -8.02 19.33
C TYR A 64 -3.18 -8.90 19.80
N ALA A 65 -4.26 -8.29 20.28
CA ALA A 65 -5.47 -9.02 20.67
C ALA A 65 -6.16 -9.69 19.47
N THR A 66 -5.94 -9.18 18.25
CA THR A 66 -6.56 -9.67 17.03
C THR A 66 -5.62 -10.61 16.28
N SER A 67 -6.17 -11.72 15.77
CA SER A 67 -5.43 -12.68 14.95
C SER A 67 -4.83 -12.00 13.70
N PRO A 68 -3.58 -12.33 13.32
CA PRO A 68 -2.92 -11.76 12.14
C PRO A 68 -3.70 -11.99 10.83
N TYR A 69 -4.41 -13.12 10.73
CA TYR A 69 -5.22 -13.45 9.55
C TYR A 69 -6.43 -12.51 9.40
N ILE A 70 -7.04 -12.07 10.51
CA ILE A 70 -8.15 -11.12 10.49
C ILE A 70 -7.65 -9.75 10.01
N ILE A 71 -6.48 -9.31 10.49
CA ILE A 71 -5.86 -8.05 10.06
C ILE A 71 -5.53 -8.09 8.56
N PHE A 72 -5.03 -9.22 8.06
CA PHE A 72 -4.79 -9.42 6.64
C PHE A 72 -6.08 -9.37 5.82
N LEU A 73 -7.14 -10.06 6.25
CA LEU A 73 -8.44 -10.02 5.58
C LEU A 73 -9.02 -8.61 5.56
N LEU A 74 -8.91 -7.85 6.65
CA LEU A 74 -9.31 -6.44 6.69
C LEU A 74 -8.50 -5.58 5.71
N THR A 75 -7.20 -5.84 5.58
CA THR A 75 -6.34 -5.14 4.61
C THR A 75 -6.78 -5.42 3.17
N VAL A 76 -7.03 -6.69 2.83
CA VAL A 76 -7.54 -7.09 1.50
C VAL A 76 -8.92 -6.48 1.25
N PHE A 77 -9.80 -6.48 2.27
CA PHE A 77 -11.12 -5.88 2.18
C PHE A 77 -11.03 -4.38 1.91
N GLN A 78 -10.18 -3.64 2.62
CA GLN A 78 -10.00 -2.21 2.42
C GLN A 78 -9.39 -1.86 1.07
N LEU A 79 -8.43 -2.66 0.61
CA LEU A 79 -7.91 -2.58 -0.75
C LEU A 79 -9.06 -2.73 -1.77
N GLY A 80 -9.92 -3.73 -1.58
CA GLY A 80 -11.09 -3.98 -2.40
C GLY A 80 -12.12 -2.85 -2.38
N VAL A 81 -12.43 -2.30 -1.19
CA VAL A 81 -13.33 -1.15 -1.03
C VAL A 81 -12.77 0.07 -1.75
N LYS A 82 -11.48 0.37 -1.56
CA LYS A 82 -10.80 1.48 -2.21
C LYS A 82 -10.77 1.32 -3.73
N SER A 83 -10.36 0.16 -4.25
CA SER A 83 -10.34 -0.08 -5.71
C SER A 83 -11.75 -0.02 -6.30
N SER A 84 -12.75 -0.54 -5.61
CA SER A 84 -14.16 -0.51 -6.03
C SER A 84 -14.72 0.91 -6.04
N TYR A 85 -14.46 1.69 -4.98
CA TYR A 85 -14.87 3.09 -4.90
C TYR A 85 -14.39 3.88 -6.12
N PHE A 86 -13.08 3.85 -6.39
CA PHE A 86 -12.52 4.61 -7.50
C PHE A 86 -12.98 4.06 -8.86
N TYR A 87 -13.07 2.75 -9.01
CA TYR A 87 -13.61 2.16 -10.25
C TYR A 87 -15.04 2.63 -10.51
N VAL A 88 -15.93 2.52 -9.53
CA VAL A 88 -17.34 2.93 -9.65
C VAL A 88 -17.44 4.44 -9.93
N PHE A 89 -16.73 5.26 -9.15
CA PHE A 89 -16.72 6.71 -9.33
C PHE A 89 -16.33 7.09 -10.75
N PHE A 90 -15.22 6.56 -11.28
CA PHE A 90 -14.75 6.89 -12.63
C PHE A 90 -15.54 6.20 -13.73
N ARG A 91 -16.20 5.06 -13.45
CA ARG A 91 -17.09 4.40 -14.40
C ARG A 91 -18.32 5.24 -14.70
N PHE A 92 -18.84 5.96 -13.71
CA PHE A 92 -19.98 6.87 -13.87
C PHE A 92 -19.56 8.28 -14.30
N ALA A 93 -18.43 8.79 -13.79
CA ALA A 93 -17.97 10.15 -14.06
C ALA A 93 -17.20 10.32 -15.38
N SER A 94 -16.82 9.23 -16.06
CA SER A 94 -16.03 9.26 -17.29
C SER A 94 -16.71 8.50 -18.43
N GLN A 95 -16.61 9.04 -19.64
CA GLN A 95 -17.02 8.34 -20.86
C GLN A 95 -16.00 7.28 -21.30
N GLU A 96 -14.78 7.30 -20.72
CA GLU A 96 -13.74 6.35 -21.06
C GLU A 96 -13.97 4.97 -20.46
N LYS A 97 -13.55 3.93 -21.19
CA LYS A 97 -13.57 2.54 -20.71
C LYS A 97 -12.49 2.37 -19.64
N VAL A 98 -12.92 2.40 -18.37
CA VAL A 98 -12.09 2.08 -17.21
C VAL A 98 -12.13 0.59 -16.89
N SER A 99 -11.03 0.04 -16.37
CA SER A 99 -10.92 -1.37 -15.98
C SER A 99 -10.74 -1.50 -14.47
N TYR A 100 -11.58 -2.31 -13.81
CA TYR A 100 -11.42 -2.61 -12.38
C TYR A 100 -10.04 -3.21 -12.08
N LYS A 101 -9.54 -4.07 -12.98
CA LYS A 101 -8.25 -4.75 -12.85
C LYS A 101 -7.09 -3.75 -12.71
N ALA A 102 -7.12 -2.67 -13.48
CA ALA A 102 -6.12 -1.61 -13.43
C ALA A 102 -6.06 -0.94 -12.05
N PHE A 103 -7.23 -0.63 -11.47
CA PHE A 103 -7.32 -0.07 -10.11
C PHE A 103 -6.84 -1.06 -9.06
N PHE A 104 -7.29 -2.31 -9.10
CA PHE A 104 -6.93 -3.32 -8.09
C PHE A 104 -5.41 -3.62 -8.10
N VAL A 105 -4.84 -3.90 -9.27
CA VAL A 105 -3.40 -4.16 -9.41
C VAL A 105 -2.60 -2.92 -9.00
N GLY A 106 -2.98 -1.75 -9.52
CA GLY A 106 -2.32 -0.49 -9.19
C GLY A 106 -2.33 -0.18 -7.69
N TYR A 107 -3.47 -0.33 -7.02
CA TYR A 107 -3.56 -0.08 -5.58
C TYR A 107 -2.83 -1.14 -4.76
N THR A 108 -2.70 -2.37 -5.24
CA THR A 108 -1.86 -3.37 -4.58
C THR A 108 -0.40 -2.91 -4.51
N TYR A 109 0.11 -2.25 -5.56
CA TYR A 109 1.45 -1.66 -5.55
C TYR A 109 1.60 -0.48 -4.57
N THR A 110 0.51 0.18 -4.18
CA THR A 110 0.56 1.24 -3.16
C THR A 110 0.77 0.70 -1.74
N LEU A 111 0.69 -0.62 -1.55
CA LEU A 111 1.02 -1.27 -0.28
C LEU A 111 2.54 -1.34 -0.04
N LEU A 112 3.37 -1.21 -1.08
CA LEU A 112 4.83 -1.34 -0.97
C LEU A 112 5.49 -0.24 -0.13
N PRO A 113 5.22 1.07 -0.34
CA PRO A 113 5.70 2.12 0.57
C PRO A 113 5.31 1.87 2.03
N THR A 114 4.09 1.39 2.24
CA THR A 114 3.59 1.09 3.58
C THR A 114 4.29 -0.11 4.20
N LEU A 115 4.55 -1.18 3.42
CA LEU A 115 5.30 -2.35 3.86
C LEU A 115 6.74 -1.98 4.23
N MET A 116 7.39 -1.12 3.43
CA MET A 116 8.71 -0.57 3.78
C MET A 116 8.68 0.22 5.08
N TRP A 117 7.72 1.13 5.22
CA TRP A 117 7.56 1.95 6.42
C TRP A 117 7.41 1.09 7.66
N PHE A 118 6.58 0.06 7.56
CA PHE A 118 6.33 -0.85 8.64
C PHE A 118 7.51 -1.75 8.99
N MET A 119 8.21 -2.29 7.99
CA MET A 119 9.44 -3.05 8.21
C MET A 119 10.51 -2.19 8.88
N LEU A 120 10.70 -0.95 8.41
CA LEU A 120 11.62 -0.01 9.01
C LEU A 120 11.25 0.26 10.47
N ASN A 121 9.97 0.53 10.77
CA ASN A 121 9.53 0.76 12.15
C ASN A 121 9.73 -0.46 13.06
N SER A 122 9.49 -1.65 12.54
CA SER A 122 9.70 -2.90 13.27
C SER A 122 11.19 -3.09 13.59
N LEU A 123 12.06 -2.90 12.58
CA LEU A 123 13.51 -2.98 12.73
C LEU A 123 14.05 -1.92 13.69
N LEU A 124 13.64 -0.66 13.52
CA LEU A 124 14.07 0.44 14.38
C LEU A 124 13.64 0.20 15.83
N PHE A 125 12.44 -0.32 16.07
CA PHE A 125 11.99 -0.62 17.42
C PHE A 125 12.78 -1.73 18.12
N VAL A 126 13.20 -2.75 17.36
CA VAL A 126 14.02 -3.85 17.89
C VAL A 126 15.46 -3.39 18.14
N LEU A 127 16.04 -2.63 17.21
CA LEU A 127 17.45 -2.25 17.26
C LEU A 127 17.70 -1.04 18.17
N ILE A 128 16.83 -0.04 18.14
CA ILE A 128 17.00 1.25 18.81
C ILE A 128 15.67 1.63 19.48
N PRO A 129 15.43 1.21 20.73
CA PRO A 129 14.22 1.60 21.44
C PRO A 129 14.16 3.13 21.51
N PRO A 130 12.98 3.74 21.29
CA PRO A 130 12.86 5.18 21.18
C PRO A 130 13.44 5.86 22.42
N PRO A 131 14.30 6.88 22.24
CA PRO A 131 14.96 7.58 23.33
C PRO A 131 13.91 8.21 24.25
N ARG A 132 13.82 7.74 25.49
CA ARG A 132 12.86 8.27 26.49
C ARG A 132 13.34 9.54 27.18
N ARG A 133 14.46 10.13 26.73
CA ARG A 133 15.11 11.32 27.31
C ARG A 133 15.68 12.19 26.19
N PHE A 134 15.77 13.50 26.44
CA PHE A 134 16.44 14.46 25.55
C PHE A 134 17.97 14.25 25.59
N SER A 135 18.46 13.25 24.86
CA SER A 135 19.90 13.06 24.60
C SER A 135 20.20 13.41 23.14
N LEU A 136 21.41 13.91 22.86
CA LEU A 136 21.84 14.22 21.49
C LEU A 136 21.62 13.05 20.51
N PRO A 137 22.00 11.79 20.84
CA PRO A 137 21.71 10.64 19.98
C PRO A 137 20.20 10.42 19.78
N GLY A 138 19.41 10.66 20.83
CA GLY A 138 17.97 10.51 20.78
C GLY A 138 17.31 11.52 19.84
N THR A 139 17.71 12.80 19.92
CA THR A 139 17.20 13.84 19.03
C THR A 139 17.55 13.56 17.57
N TRP A 140 18.79 13.15 17.28
CA TRP A 140 19.19 12.76 15.92
C TRP A 140 18.37 11.59 15.39
N PHE A 141 18.17 10.56 16.21
CA PHE A 141 17.32 9.42 15.84
C PHE A 141 15.89 9.86 15.52
N SER A 142 15.29 10.73 16.34
CA SER A 142 13.95 11.25 16.09
C SER A 142 13.86 12.03 14.78
N ILE A 143 14.85 12.87 14.47
CA ILE A 143 14.90 13.62 13.21
C ILE A 143 14.94 12.66 12.02
N VAL A 144 15.83 11.67 12.04
CA VAL A 144 15.97 10.67 10.97
C VAL A 144 14.67 9.85 10.81
N TYR A 145 14.09 9.40 11.93
CA TYR A 145 12.84 8.65 11.95
C TYR A 145 11.69 9.42 11.31
N ILE A 146 11.51 10.68 11.72
CA ILE A 146 10.46 11.56 11.19
C ILE A 146 10.71 11.83 9.70
N ALA A 147 11.94 12.17 9.31
CA ALA A 147 12.28 12.45 7.93
C ALA A 147 11.97 11.26 7.00
N ILE A 148 12.38 10.04 7.38
CA ILE A 148 12.11 8.84 6.59
C ILE A 148 10.60 8.55 6.54
N GLY A 149 9.89 8.73 7.65
CA GLY A 149 8.44 8.53 7.68
C GLY A 149 7.66 9.49 6.82
N THR A 150 8.00 10.77 6.88
CA THR A 150 7.42 11.78 6.03
C THR A 150 7.72 11.50 4.56
N ALA A 151 8.95 11.09 4.23
CA ALA A 151 9.31 10.72 2.85
C ALA A 151 8.49 9.53 2.33
N LEU A 152 8.35 8.46 3.11
CA LEU A 152 7.57 7.28 2.74
C LEU A 152 6.06 7.58 2.66
N PHE A 153 5.55 8.45 3.55
CA PHE A 153 4.17 8.92 3.49
C PHE A 153 3.89 9.70 2.20
N PHE A 154 4.72 10.68 1.86
CA PHE A 154 4.56 11.42 0.60
C PHE A 154 4.71 10.51 -0.62
N TRP A 155 5.62 9.54 -0.58
CA TRP A 155 5.75 8.56 -1.65
C TRP A 155 4.47 7.73 -1.82
N LYS A 156 3.82 7.30 -0.71
CA LYS A 156 2.51 6.65 -0.75
C LYS A 156 1.45 7.55 -1.39
N VAL A 157 1.37 8.83 -1.00
CA VAL A 157 0.40 9.79 -1.56
C VAL A 157 0.61 10.00 -3.06
N ILE A 158 1.88 10.16 -3.50
CA ILE A 158 2.22 10.29 -4.92
C ILE A 158 1.82 9.04 -5.70
N MET A 159 2.12 7.86 -5.14
CA MET A 159 1.77 6.57 -5.74
C MET A 159 0.25 6.43 -5.90
N GLU A 160 -0.50 6.70 -4.83
CA GLU A 160 -1.95 6.67 -4.84
C GLU A 160 -2.53 7.58 -5.92
N TYR A 161 -2.06 8.84 -6.00
CA TYR A 161 -2.46 9.78 -7.05
C TYR A 161 -2.17 9.26 -8.46
N LEU A 162 -0.94 8.79 -8.72
CA LEU A 162 -0.51 8.33 -10.04
C LEU A 162 -1.33 7.12 -10.49
N ILE A 163 -1.54 6.16 -9.59
CA ILE A 163 -2.35 4.97 -9.87
C ILE A 163 -3.79 5.36 -10.20
N THR A 164 -4.44 6.23 -9.42
CA THR A 164 -5.80 6.70 -9.73
C THR A 164 -5.84 7.37 -11.09
N ARG A 165 -4.88 8.27 -11.38
CA ARG A 165 -4.81 9.02 -12.63
C ARG A 165 -4.64 8.09 -13.84
N PHE A 166 -3.69 7.17 -13.81
CA PHE A 166 -3.44 6.29 -14.95
C PHE A 166 -4.55 5.26 -15.14
N SER A 167 -5.16 4.77 -14.06
CA SER A 167 -6.22 3.76 -14.14
C SER A 167 -7.53 4.35 -14.67
N SER A 168 -7.82 5.62 -14.32
CA SER A 168 -9.00 6.35 -14.78
C SER A 168 -8.79 7.12 -16.09
N LYS A 169 -7.54 7.42 -16.44
CA LYS A 169 -7.14 8.38 -17.48
C LYS A 169 -7.74 9.79 -17.30
N ALA A 170 -8.15 10.13 -16.07
CA ALA A 170 -8.83 11.37 -15.78
C ALA A 170 -7.86 12.57 -15.69
N ARG A 171 -8.44 13.77 -15.86
CA ARG A 171 -7.76 15.05 -15.59
C ARG A 171 -7.48 15.20 -14.09
N LEU A 172 -6.45 15.97 -13.75
CA LEU A 172 -6.01 16.23 -12.37
C LEU A 172 -7.17 16.63 -11.45
N SER A 173 -8.01 17.58 -11.85
CA SER A 173 -9.13 18.08 -11.04
C SER A 173 -10.11 16.98 -10.62
N ARG A 174 -10.45 16.07 -11.54
CA ARG A 174 -11.37 14.96 -11.26
C ARG A 174 -10.74 13.93 -10.31
N VAL A 175 -9.43 13.68 -10.45
CA VAL A 175 -8.69 12.82 -9.52
C VAL A 175 -8.69 13.43 -8.12
N VAL A 176 -8.32 14.71 -7.98
CA VAL A 176 -8.31 15.40 -6.68
C VAL A 176 -9.70 15.41 -6.05
N TYR A 177 -10.75 15.74 -6.81
CA TYR A 177 -12.13 15.73 -6.31
C TYR A 177 -12.58 14.34 -5.82
N SER A 178 -12.26 13.27 -6.58
CA SER A 178 -12.57 11.91 -6.16
C SER A 178 -11.85 11.51 -4.86
N TRP A 179 -10.63 12.01 -4.65
CA TRP A 179 -9.87 11.78 -3.42
C TRP A 179 -10.46 12.52 -2.22
N ILE A 180 -10.88 13.77 -2.38
CA ILE A 180 -11.55 14.53 -1.31
C ILE A 180 -12.83 13.81 -0.87
N LEU A 181 -13.65 13.37 -1.83
CA LEU A 181 -14.86 12.60 -1.54
C LEU A 181 -14.55 11.26 -0.87
N PHE A 182 -13.52 10.55 -1.34
CA PHE A 182 -13.08 9.30 -0.73
C PHE A 182 -12.71 9.52 0.74
N VAL A 183 -11.86 10.52 1.03
CA VAL A 183 -11.42 10.85 2.39
C VAL A 183 -12.59 11.23 3.29
N MET A 184 -13.54 12.02 2.78
CA MET A 184 -14.73 12.42 3.53
C MET A 184 -15.60 11.22 3.95
N LEU A 185 -15.69 10.17 3.12
CA LEU A 185 -16.42 8.94 3.44
C LEU A 185 -15.59 7.95 4.27
N PHE A 186 -14.28 7.89 4.02
CA PHE A 186 -13.39 6.92 4.61
C PHE A 186 -12.98 7.27 6.04
N LEU A 187 -12.88 8.57 6.38
CA LEU A 187 -12.56 9.02 7.74
C LEU A 187 -13.61 8.59 8.78
N PRO A 188 -14.93 8.80 8.56
CA PRO A 188 -15.96 8.28 9.46
C PRO A 188 -15.89 6.76 9.63
N TYR A 189 -15.69 6.02 8.53
CA TYR A 189 -15.52 4.57 8.56
C TYR A 189 -14.33 4.16 9.45
N MET A 190 -13.19 4.81 9.29
CA MET A 190 -12.00 4.56 10.11
C MET A 190 -12.23 4.88 11.58
N TYR A 191 -12.93 5.98 11.88
CA TYR A 191 -13.28 6.35 13.24
C TYR A 191 -14.17 5.29 13.91
N VAL A 192 -15.19 4.77 13.20
CA VAL A 192 -16.06 3.70 13.73
C VAL A 192 -15.25 2.45 14.05
N LEU A 193 -14.36 2.02 13.16
CA LEU A 193 -13.54 0.83 13.39
C LEU A 193 -12.54 0.99 14.54
N TYR A 194 -12.04 2.20 14.74
CA TYR A 194 -11.22 2.53 15.90
C TYR A 194 -12.03 2.43 17.20
N GLN A 195 -13.24 2.97 17.24
CA GLN A 195 -14.13 2.89 18.41
C GLN A 195 -14.53 1.45 18.76
N LEU A 196 -14.75 0.61 17.74
CA LEU A 196 -15.02 -0.81 17.91
C LEU A 196 -13.79 -1.62 18.37
N LYS A 197 -12.62 -0.98 18.55
CA LYS A 197 -11.34 -1.60 18.94
C LYS A 197 -10.88 -2.71 17.99
N ILE A 198 -11.47 -2.81 16.80
CA ILE A 198 -11.08 -3.74 15.74
C ILE A 198 -9.72 -3.33 15.18
N ILE A 199 -9.51 -2.01 15.06
CA ILE A 199 -8.28 -1.42 14.56
C ILE A 199 -7.69 -0.53 15.65
N ARG A 200 -6.68 -1.06 16.36
CA ARG A 200 -5.75 -0.26 17.17
C ARG A 200 -4.43 0.00 16.47
N LEU A 201 -4.24 -0.63 15.30
CA LEU A 201 -3.06 -0.48 14.46
C LEU A 201 -3.31 0.59 13.39
N PRO A 202 -2.34 1.41 13.01
CA PRO A 202 -2.42 2.12 11.73
C PRO A 202 -2.51 1.06 10.63
N ILE A 203 -3.61 1.06 9.88
CA ILE A 203 -3.82 0.09 8.80
C ILE A 203 -2.99 0.49 7.58
N ILE A 204 -2.63 -0.51 6.78
CA ILE A 204 -1.88 -0.39 5.53
C ILE A 204 -2.65 0.44 4.49
#